data_AF-A0A925DSS7-F1
#
_entry.id   AF-A0A925DSS7-F1
#
_cell.length_a   1.000
_cell.length_b   1.000
_cell.length_c   1.000
_cell.angle_alpha   90.00
_cell.angle_beta   90.00
_cell.angle_gamma   90.00
#
_symmetry.space_group_name_H-M   'P 1'
#
loop_
_entity.id
_entity.type
_entity.pdbx_description
1 polymer ?
#
loop_
_entity_poly.entity_id
_entity_poly.type
_entity_poly.pdbx_seq_one_letter_code
_entity_poly.pdbx_strand_id
1 'polypeptide(L)'
;LVVFSLMGGLWLADKGNIGYYFFYAQNFVFFFKDLQSPLLNHTWSLAVEEQFYLILPFLLFFISKRYLPFCFVLMICGGLVSKYLIWNADPGCNPKFLLPCNLDSLGSGCLLAWMYSKGKLQFIQKKQLLVLFSLVIALPVVYYFLKGFMFTQLLVLAFSVVTVLIFINKHWSSKLFFLDNPAFRFLGKISYGIYLYHKPIPFFLRYATKNHVLPDSVYCILAFAITVFISWLSYTIFESFFLKMKTSFQ
;
A
#
# COMPACT_ATOMS: atom_id res chain seq x y z
N LEU A 1 -11.03 -0.29 -12.67
CA LEU A 1 -11.16 -1.60 -13.34
C LEU A 1 -11.11 -1.51 -14.86
N VAL A 2 -12.01 -0.78 -15.53
CA VAL A 2 -12.00 -0.64 -17.02
C VAL A 2 -10.74 0.05 -17.58
N VAL A 3 -10.20 1.06 -16.86
CA VAL A 3 -8.95 1.74 -17.24
C VAL A 3 -7.72 0.82 -17.12
N PHE A 4 -7.77 -0.18 -16.23
CA PHE A 4 -6.68 -1.14 -16.01
C PHE A 4 -6.63 -2.22 -17.09
N SER A 5 -7.79 -2.71 -17.53
CA SER A 5 -7.89 -3.61 -18.67
C SER A 5 -7.40 -2.93 -19.97
N LEU A 6 -7.65 -1.62 -20.13
CA LEU A 6 -7.22 -0.87 -21.33
C LEU A 6 -5.73 -0.50 -21.31
N MET A 7 -5.21 0.02 -20.19
CA MET A 7 -3.79 0.43 -20.10
C MET A 7 -2.85 -0.76 -19.93
N GLY A 8 -3.28 -1.82 -19.25
CA GLY A 8 -2.57 -3.10 -19.23
C GLY A 8 -2.63 -3.79 -20.58
N GLY A 9 -3.80 -3.81 -21.22
CA GLY A 9 -4.01 -4.48 -22.51
C GLY A 9 -3.07 -4.01 -23.62
N LEU A 10 -2.74 -2.72 -23.69
CA LEU A 10 -1.90 -2.16 -24.76
C LEU A 10 -0.39 -2.49 -24.64
N TRP A 11 0.10 -2.92 -23.47
CA TRP A 11 1.51 -3.32 -23.29
C TRP A 11 1.67 -4.80 -22.90
N LEU A 12 0.66 -5.42 -22.28
CA LEU A 12 0.65 -6.83 -21.90
C LEU A 12 0.25 -7.77 -23.03
N ALA A 13 -0.42 -7.25 -24.08
CA ALA A 13 -0.78 -8.03 -25.27
C ALA A 13 0.44 -8.75 -25.89
N ASP A 14 1.65 -8.28 -25.63
CA ASP A 14 2.86 -8.83 -26.25
C ASP A 14 3.57 -9.91 -25.41
N LYS A 15 3.26 -10.08 -24.10
CA LYS A 15 4.03 -11.01 -23.22
C LYS A 15 3.26 -11.74 -22.11
N GLY A 16 1.96 -11.48 -21.88
CA GLY A 16 1.21 -12.14 -20.81
C GLY A 16 -0.31 -12.06 -20.95
N ASN A 17 -1.00 -13.14 -20.58
CA ASN A 17 -2.46 -13.23 -20.64
C ASN A 17 -3.12 -12.20 -19.70
N ILE A 18 -3.85 -11.21 -20.25
CA ILE A 18 -4.53 -10.14 -19.49
C ILE A 18 -5.47 -10.70 -18.39
N GLY A 19 -5.93 -11.95 -18.52
CA GLY A 19 -6.83 -12.60 -17.58
C GLY A 19 -6.35 -12.59 -16.12
N TYR A 20 -5.05 -12.71 -15.85
CA TYR A 20 -4.59 -12.72 -14.45
C TYR A 20 -4.68 -11.35 -13.77
N TYR A 21 -4.74 -10.23 -14.50
CA TYR A 21 -5.02 -8.92 -13.89
C TYR A 21 -6.51 -8.73 -13.57
N PHE A 22 -7.39 -9.37 -14.35
CA PHE A 22 -8.84 -9.31 -14.12
C PHE A 22 -9.23 -10.06 -12.83
N PHE A 23 -8.59 -11.20 -12.58
CA PHE A 23 -8.82 -12.01 -11.38
C PHE A 23 -7.90 -11.66 -10.20
N TYR A 24 -7.17 -10.55 -10.25
CA TYR A 24 -6.21 -10.17 -9.20
C TYR A 24 -5.22 -11.29 -8.84
N ALA A 25 -4.71 -11.98 -9.86
CA ALA A 25 -3.76 -13.10 -9.76
C ALA A 25 -2.36 -12.75 -10.29
N GLN A 26 -2.11 -11.49 -10.68
CA GLN A 26 -0.82 -11.04 -11.20
C GLN A 26 0.34 -11.26 -10.21
N ASN A 27 0.06 -11.19 -8.91
CA ASN A 27 1.06 -11.40 -7.87
C ASN A 27 1.64 -12.83 -7.88
N PHE A 28 0.83 -13.83 -8.22
CA PHE A 28 1.33 -15.21 -8.39
C PHE A 28 2.22 -15.35 -9.61
N VAL A 29 1.87 -14.70 -10.72
CA VAL A 29 2.69 -14.69 -11.93
C VAL A 29 4.04 -14.02 -11.66
N PHE A 30 4.06 -12.91 -10.92
CA PHE A 30 5.29 -12.24 -10.51
C PHE A 30 6.15 -13.11 -9.59
N PHE A 31 5.51 -13.90 -8.72
CA PHE A 31 6.22 -14.79 -7.81
C PHE A 31 6.79 -16.04 -8.50
N PHE A 32 5.96 -16.78 -9.25
CA PHE A 32 6.35 -18.10 -9.80
C PHE A 32 7.07 -18.02 -11.14
N LYS A 33 6.84 -16.97 -11.93
CA LYS A 33 7.41 -16.83 -13.28
C LYS A 33 8.38 -15.66 -13.43
N ASP A 34 8.58 -14.89 -12.36
CA ASP A 34 9.34 -13.63 -12.33
C ASP A 34 8.99 -12.67 -13.50
N LEU A 35 7.74 -12.72 -13.96
CA LEU A 35 7.29 -11.96 -15.13
C LEU A 35 6.68 -10.63 -14.70
N GLN A 36 7.54 -9.70 -14.29
CA GLN A 36 7.12 -8.38 -13.80
C GLN A 36 7.01 -7.35 -14.93
N SER A 37 5.85 -6.70 -15.05
CA SER A 37 5.69 -5.57 -15.95
C SER A 37 6.32 -4.30 -15.33
N PRO A 38 7.21 -3.57 -16.01
CA PRO A 38 7.75 -2.29 -15.52
C PRO A 38 6.65 -1.23 -15.29
N LEU A 39 5.53 -1.34 -16.01
CA LEU A 39 4.37 -0.46 -15.88
C LEU A 39 3.52 -0.81 -14.66
N LEU A 40 3.25 -2.10 -14.47
CA LEU A 40 2.21 -2.58 -13.56
C LEU A 40 2.75 -3.40 -12.38
N ASN A 41 4.08 -3.49 -12.21
CA ASN A 41 4.67 -4.28 -11.13
C ASN A 41 4.09 -3.89 -9.77
N HIS A 42 3.95 -2.60 -9.49
CA HIS A 42 3.42 -2.08 -8.23
C HIS A 42 2.01 -2.61 -7.89
N THR A 43 1.20 -3.01 -8.88
CA THR A 43 -0.17 -3.53 -8.67
C THR A 43 -0.22 -4.90 -7.98
N TRP A 44 0.93 -5.49 -7.63
CA TRP A 44 1.00 -6.69 -6.78
C TRP A 44 0.32 -6.48 -5.42
N SER A 45 0.47 -5.29 -4.80
CA SER A 45 -0.12 -5.06 -3.47
C SER A 45 -1.63 -4.92 -3.57
N LEU A 46 -2.14 -4.37 -4.67
CA LEU A 46 -3.57 -4.29 -4.94
C LEU A 46 -4.18 -5.69 -5.06
N ALA A 47 -3.51 -6.62 -5.74
CA ALA A 47 -3.97 -8.01 -5.78
C ALA A 47 -4.04 -8.65 -4.39
N VAL A 48 -2.99 -8.46 -3.59
CA VAL A 48 -2.93 -8.97 -2.21
C VAL A 48 -4.03 -8.37 -1.34
N GLU A 49 -4.29 -7.07 -1.46
CA GLU A 49 -5.36 -6.38 -0.73
C GLU A 49 -6.75 -6.92 -1.12
N GLU A 50 -7.03 -7.09 -2.41
CA GLU A 50 -8.31 -7.62 -2.89
C GLU A 50 -8.52 -9.08 -2.45
N GLN A 51 -7.48 -9.91 -2.53
CA GLN A 51 -7.50 -11.28 -1.99
C GLN A 51 -7.83 -11.28 -0.49
N PHE A 52 -7.22 -10.36 0.26
CA PHE A 52 -7.51 -10.21 1.69
C PHE A 52 -8.96 -9.75 1.96
N TYR A 53 -9.45 -8.77 1.21
CA TYR A 53 -10.82 -8.26 1.37
C TYR A 53 -11.89 -9.26 0.93
N LEU A 54 -11.55 -10.22 0.05
CA LEU A 54 -12.42 -11.35 -0.22
C LEU A 54 -12.50 -12.30 0.98
N ILE A 55 -11.40 -12.52 1.71
CA ILE A 55 -11.34 -13.47 2.83
C ILE A 55 -11.89 -12.86 4.14
N LEU A 56 -11.64 -11.57 4.37
CA LEU A 56 -11.95 -10.89 5.64
C LEU A 56 -13.43 -10.97 6.06
N PRO A 57 -14.44 -10.80 5.19
CA PRO A 57 -15.85 -10.93 5.56
C PRO A 57 -16.19 -12.31 6.12
N PHE A 58 -15.62 -13.37 5.55
CA PHE A 58 -15.81 -14.73 6.05
C PHE A 58 -15.18 -14.90 7.43
N LEU A 59 -13.98 -14.36 7.64
CA LEU A 59 -13.35 -14.35 8.96
C LEU A 59 -14.23 -13.63 10.00
N LEU A 60 -14.80 -12.49 9.64
CA LEU A 60 -15.69 -11.73 10.53
C LEU A 60 -17.06 -12.39 10.75
N PHE A 61 -17.54 -13.17 9.78
CA PHE A 61 -18.81 -13.89 9.86
C PHE A 61 -18.70 -15.17 10.70
N PHE A 62 -17.66 -15.98 10.48
CA PHE A 62 -17.51 -17.27 11.15
C PHE A 62 -16.85 -17.18 12.53
N ILE A 63 -16.03 -16.15 12.80
CA ILE A 63 -15.30 -16.04 14.06
C ILE A 63 -16.02 -15.07 15.00
N SER A 64 -16.29 -15.54 16.22
CA SER A 64 -16.87 -14.68 17.26
C SER A 64 -15.99 -13.46 17.55
N LYS A 65 -16.64 -12.31 17.78
CA LYS A 65 -15.99 -11.02 18.08
C LYS A 65 -14.98 -11.08 19.23
N ARG A 66 -15.10 -12.06 20.15
CA ARG A 66 -14.15 -12.26 21.26
C ARG A 66 -12.79 -12.80 20.81
N TYR A 67 -12.74 -13.54 19.71
CA TYR A 67 -11.54 -14.20 19.20
C TYR A 67 -10.84 -13.43 18.08
N LEU A 68 -11.51 -12.44 17.48
CA LEU A 68 -10.91 -11.56 16.46
C LEU A 68 -9.53 -11.01 16.82
N PRO A 69 -9.25 -10.46 18.03
CA PRO A 69 -7.92 -9.96 18.34
C PRO A 69 -6.85 -11.07 18.29
N PHE A 70 -7.20 -12.30 18.73
CA PHE A 70 -6.29 -13.44 18.64
C PHE A 70 -6.02 -13.82 17.19
N CYS A 71 -7.04 -13.83 16.33
CA CYS A 71 -6.88 -14.08 14.89
C CYS A 71 -5.99 -13.02 14.22
N PHE A 72 -6.17 -11.74 14.56
CA PHE A 72 -5.31 -10.68 14.01
C PHE A 72 -3.86 -10.79 14.49
N VAL A 73 -3.63 -11.17 15.76
CA VAL A 73 -2.27 -11.45 16.26
C VAL A 73 -1.66 -12.66 15.55
N LEU A 74 -2.45 -13.72 15.32
CA LEU A 74 -2.00 -14.88 14.54
C LEU A 74 -1.66 -14.51 13.09
N MET A 75 -2.44 -13.63 12.45
CA MET A 75 -2.11 -13.10 11.12
C MET A 75 -0.76 -12.35 11.15
N ILE A 76 -0.51 -11.58 12.21
CA ILE A 76 0.75 -10.84 12.35
C ILE A 76 1.94 -11.79 12.48
N CYS A 77 1.88 -12.72 13.43
CA CYS A 77 2.93 -13.71 13.62
C CYS A 77 3.09 -14.59 12.37
N GLY A 78 1.98 -15.04 11.78
CA GLY A 78 1.96 -15.86 10.58
C GLY A 78 2.59 -15.15 9.38
N GLY A 79 2.38 -13.85 9.23
CA GLY A 79 3.00 -13.06 8.16
C GLY A 79 4.51 -12.95 8.29
N LEU A 80 5.00 -12.68 9.50
CA LEU A 80 6.43 -12.63 9.80
C LEU A 80 7.10 -14.00 9.61
N VAL A 81 6.47 -15.07 10.10
CA VAL A 81 6.97 -16.44 9.92
C VAL A 81 6.99 -16.83 8.44
N SER A 82 5.92 -16.55 7.69
CA SER A 82 5.84 -16.87 6.26
C SER A 82 6.95 -16.15 5.47
N LYS A 83 7.19 -14.87 5.76
CA LYS A 83 8.30 -14.11 5.17
C LYS A 83 9.65 -14.78 5.44
N TYR A 84 9.91 -15.13 6.69
CA TYR A 84 11.16 -15.77 7.10
C TYR A 84 11.35 -17.14 6.41
N LEU A 85 10.33 -17.98 6.40
CA LEU A 85 10.39 -19.30 5.79
C LEU A 85 10.64 -19.23 4.28
N ILE A 86 9.92 -18.35 3.58
CA ILE A 86 10.05 -18.22 2.12
C ILE A 86 11.42 -17.63 1.74
N TRP A 87 11.90 -16.63 2.48
CA TRP A 87 13.23 -16.06 2.26
C TRP A 87 14.35 -17.09 2.41
N ASN A 88 14.25 -17.99 3.40
CA ASN A 88 15.26 -19.02 3.62
C ASN A 88 15.12 -20.21 2.65
N ALA A 89 13.90 -20.49 2.17
CA ALA A 89 13.65 -21.57 1.21
C ALA A 89 14.20 -21.23 -0.17
N ASP A 90 14.05 -19.98 -0.61
CA ASP A 90 14.59 -19.49 -1.88
C ASP A 90 14.97 -18.01 -1.77
N PRO A 91 16.25 -17.68 -1.55
CA PRO A 91 16.71 -16.29 -1.46
C PRO A 91 16.52 -15.48 -2.76
N GLY A 92 16.29 -16.14 -3.90
CA GLY A 92 16.01 -15.50 -5.18
C GLY A 92 14.55 -15.07 -5.33
N CYS A 93 13.64 -15.67 -4.55
CA CYS A 93 12.22 -15.33 -4.64
C CYS A 93 11.89 -14.06 -3.82
N ASN A 94 10.86 -13.33 -4.26
CA ASN A 94 10.42 -12.12 -3.58
C ASN A 94 9.16 -12.40 -2.76
N PRO A 95 9.25 -12.66 -1.43
CA PRO A 95 8.12 -13.09 -0.61
C PRO A 95 6.99 -12.05 -0.55
N LYS A 96 7.28 -10.77 -0.86
CA LYS A 96 6.29 -9.69 -0.79
C LYS A 96 5.07 -9.92 -1.69
N PHE A 97 5.18 -10.72 -2.74
CA PHE A 97 4.07 -10.94 -3.67
C PHE A 97 2.97 -11.84 -3.10
N LEU A 98 3.25 -12.60 -2.05
CA LEU A 98 2.31 -13.57 -1.51
C LEU A 98 1.48 -12.97 -0.38
N LEU A 99 0.18 -13.25 -0.38
CA LEU A 99 -0.73 -12.82 0.68
C LEU A 99 -0.24 -13.23 2.08
N PRO A 100 0.15 -14.50 2.34
CA PRO A 100 0.64 -14.91 3.66
C PRO A 100 1.72 -13.99 4.20
N CYS A 101 2.67 -13.57 3.36
CA CYS A 101 3.76 -12.68 3.74
C CYS A 101 3.32 -11.25 4.07
N ASN A 102 2.12 -10.82 3.70
CA ASN A 102 1.62 -9.46 4.00
C ASN A 102 0.55 -9.46 5.11
N LEU A 103 0.27 -10.61 5.72
CA LEU A 103 -0.71 -10.70 6.81
C LEU A 103 -0.28 -9.93 8.06
N ASP A 104 1.00 -9.58 8.18
CA ASP A 104 1.53 -8.72 9.24
C ASP A 104 1.05 -7.27 9.14
N SER A 105 1.19 -6.65 7.97
CA SER A 105 0.68 -5.29 7.77
C SER A 105 -0.85 -5.26 7.82
N LEU A 106 -1.52 -6.18 7.13
CA LEU A 106 -2.98 -6.26 7.08
C LEU A 106 -3.59 -6.58 8.46
N GLY A 107 -3.04 -7.58 9.15
CA GLY A 107 -3.46 -7.97 10.50
C GLY A 107 -3.25 -6.86 11.54
N SER A 108 -2.15 -6.11 11.43
CA SER A 108 -1.91 -4.95 12.31
C SER A 108 -2.97 -3.86 12.12
N GLY A 109 -3.36 -3.58 10.87
CA GLY A 109 -4.44 -2.64 10.54
C GLY A 109 -5.79 -3.10 11.09
N CYS A 110 -6.12 -4.39 10.96
CA CYS A 110 -7.36 -4.95 11.53
C CYS A 110 -7.39 -4.92 13.05
N LEU A 111 -6.27 -5.26 13.71
CA LEU A 111 -6.14 -5.20 15.16
C LEU A 111 -6.34 -3.76 15.66
N LEU A 112 -5.71 -2.80 15.00
CA LEU A 112 -5.86 -1.38 15.31
C LEU A 112 -7.33 -0.93 15.17
N ALA A 113 -7.97 -1.26 14.05
CA ALA A 113 -9.37 -0.92 13.81
C ALA A 113 -10.30 -1.53 14.88
N TRP A 114 -10.04 -2.78 15.28
CA TRP A 114 -10.79 -3.43 16.35
C TRP A 114 -10.58 -2.74 17.71
N MET A 115 -9.33 -2.42 18.08
CA MET A 115 -9.03 -1.70 19.32
C MET A 115 -9.69 -0.32 19.35
N TYR A 116 -9.69 0.39 18.22
CA TYR A 116 -10.38 1.65 18.04
C TYR A 116 -11.89 1.51 18.26
N SER A 117 -12.52 0.52 17.63
CA SER A 117 -13.97 0.27 17.76
C SER A 117 -14.42 -0.05 19.19
N LYS A 118 -13.51 -0.60 20.02
CA LYS A 118 -13.77 -0.95 21.43
C LYS A 118 -13.41 0.17 22.41
N GLY A 119 -12.96 1.33 21.92
CA GLY A 119 -12.50 2.42 22.79
C GLY A 119 -11.30 2.05 23.65
N LYS A 120 -10.59 0.97 23.31
CA LYS A 120 -9.39 0.49 24.05
C LYS A 120 -8.15 1.31 23.74
N LEU A 121 -8.21 2.13 22.70
CA LEU A 121 -7.20 3.13 22.39
C LEU A 121 -7.40 4.35 23.31
N GLN A 122 -6.99 4.20 24.57
CA GLN A 122 -6.88 5.32 25.50
C GLN A 122 -5.51 5.99 25.36
N PHE A 123 -5.44 7.28 25.70
CA PHE A 123 -4.29 8.16 25.52
C PHE A 123 -2.95 7.49 25.87
N ILE A 124 -2.10 7.29 24.86
CA ILE A 124 -0.68 7.00 25.07
C ILE A 124 -0.04 8.32 25.54
N GLN A 125 0.64 8.31 26.69
CA GLN A 125 1.27 9.51 27.23
C GLN A 125 2.37 10.01 26.29
N LYS A 126 2.61 11.33 26.26
CA LYS A 126 3.59 11.99 25.37
C LYS A 126 4.99 11.34 25.40
N LYS A 127 5.41 10.80 26.54
CA LYS A 127 6.69 10.08 26.71
C LYS A 127 6.74 8.72 25.99
N GLN A 128 5.65 7.95 26.02
CA GLN A 128 5.55 6.67 25.32
C GLN A 128 5.53 6.88 23.80
N LEU A 129 4.96 8.00 23.33
CA LEU A 129 5.03 8.40 21.92
C LEU A 129 6.45 8.72 21.45
N LEU A 130 7.22 9.45 22.27
CA LEU A 130 8.62 9.78 21.95
C LEU A 130 9.49 8.53 21.87
N VAL A 131 9.23 7.53 22.72
CA VAL A 131 9.91 6.23 22.67
C VAL A 131 9.50 5.42 21.43
N LEU A 132 8.22 5.40 21.07
CA LEU A 132 7.77 4.72 19.85
C LEU A 132 8.30 5.42 18.59
N PHE A 133 8.30 6.75 18.56
CA PHE A 133 8.84 7.54 17.45
C PHE A 133 10.36 7.41 17.34
N SER A 134 11.09 7.38 18.46
CA SER A 134 12.53 7.15 18.46
C SER A 134 12.88 5.72 18.04
N LEU A 135 12.09 4.72 18.41
CA LEU A 135 12.23 3.35 17.91
C LEU A 135 11.98 3.28 16.39
N VAL A 136 10.94 3.94 15.90
CA VAL A 136 10.61 4.02 14.47
C VAL A 136 11.71 4.70 13.66
N ILE A 137 12.39 5.71 14.20
CA ILE A 137 13.52 6.39 13.54
C ILE A 137 14.84 5.62 13.69
N ALA A 138 15.07 5.01 14.85
CA ALA A 138 16.31 4.26 15.13
C ALA A 138 16.40 2.97 14.31
N LEU A 139 15.25 2.32 14.05
CA LEU A 139 15.19 1.06 13.32
C LEU A 139 15.74 1.15 11.87
N PRO A 140 15.37 2.16 11.05
CA PRO A 140 16.00 2.44 9.75
C PRO A 140 17.49 2.78 9.81
N VAL A 141 17.94 3.47 10.87
CA VAL A 141 19.35 3.86 11.07
C VAL A 141 20.21 2.64 11.40
N VAL A 142 19.76 1.79 12.32
CA VAL A 142 20.39 0.51 12.64
C VAL A 142 20.41 -0.41 11.40
N TYR A 143 19.38 -0.30 10.55
CA TYR A 143 19.28 -1.08 9.32
C TYR A 143 20.19 -0.60 8.18
N TYR A 144 20.44 0.71 8.05
CA TYR A 144 21.36 1.25 7.05
C TYR A 144 22.76 0.63 7.19
N PHE A 145 23.14 0.23 8.40
CA PHE A 145 24.35 -0.51 8.70
C PHE A 145 24.30 -2.02 8.38
N LEU A 146 23.11 -2.62 8.19
CA LEU A 146 22.90 -4.07 8.06
C LEU A 146 22.56 -4.59 6.64
N LYS A 147 22.56 -3.73 5.60
CA LYS A 147 22.38 -4.06 4.15
C LYS A 147 21.46 -5.28 3.84
N GLY A 148 20.20 -5.05 3.47
CA GLY A 148 19.36 -6.13 2.90
C GLY A 148 17.96 -5.71 2.40
N PHE A 149 17.10 -6.71 2.19
CA PHE A 149 15.71 -6.62 1.71
C PHE A 149 14.67 -6.22 2.78
N MET A 150 15.00 -6.35 4.07
CA MET A 150 14.11 -6.07 5.22
C MET A 150 13.77 -4.57 5.43
N PHE A 151 14.41 -3.64 4.71
CA PHE A 151 14.20 -2.18 4.82
C PHE A 151 12.74 -1.76 4.62
N THR A 152 12.12 -2.24 3.54
CA THR A 152 10.76 -1.84 3.15
C THR A 152 9.72 -2.31 4.16
N GLN A 153 9.96 -3.45 4.81
CA GLN A 153 9.04 -4.07 5.76
C GLN A 153 9.12 -3.37 7.13
N LEU A 154 10.33 -3.00 7.55
CA LEU A 154 10.54 -2.18 8.74
C LEU A 154 9.92 -0.79 8.59
N LEU A 155 9.99 -0.21 7.39
CA LEU A 155 9.28 1.03 7.06
C LEU A 155 7.76 0.88 7.13
N VAL A 156 7.20 -0.20 6.59
CA VAL A 156 5.75 -0.46 6.69
C VAL A 156 5.31 -0.59 8.15
N LEU A 157 6.06 -1.32 8.98
CA LEU A 157 5.79 -1.42 10.41
C LEU A 157 5.90 -0.04 11.08
N ALA A 158 6.96 0.71 10.78
CA ALA A 158 7.16 2.08 11.26
C ALA A 158 6.01 3.02 10.90
N PHE A 159 5.58 3.01 9.64
CA PHE A 159 4.46 3.81 9.17
C PHE A 159 3.16 3.37 9.84
N SER A 160 2.91 2.06 9.97
CA SER A 160 1.71 1.57 10.66
C SER A 160 1.66 2.05 12.11
N VAL A 161 2.78 2.00 12.83
CA VAL A 161 2.93 2.56 14.19
C VAL A 161 2.68 4.07 14.19
N VAL A 162 3.27 4.83 13.27
CA VAL A 162 3.03 6.29 13.19
C VAL A 162 1.56 6.59 12.93
N THR A 163 0.87 5.84 12.06
CA THR A 163 -0.57 5.98 11.84
C THR A 163 -1.36 5.69 13.11
N VAL A 164 -1.01 4.62 13.84
CA VAL A 164 -1.58 4.31 15.17
C VAL A 164 -1.43 5.51 16.11
N LEU A 165 -0.22 6.07 16.20
CA LEU A 165 0.09 7.19 17.10
C LEU A 165 -0.69 8.47 16.78
N ILE A 166 -0.91 8.75 15.49
CA ILE A 166 -1.72 9.89 15.02
C ILE A 166 -3.19 9.70 15.39
N PHE A 167 -3.75 8.50 15.19
CA PHE A 167 -5.17 8.22 15.46
C PHE A 167 -5.53 8.17 16.95
N ILE A 168 -4.62 7.69 17.80
CA ILE A 168 -4.84 7.62 19.25
C ILE A 168 -4.86 9.03 19.86
N ASN A 169 -4.08 9.97 19.32
CA ASN A 169 -4.01 11.32 19.86
C ASN A 169 -4.96 12.26 19.12
N LYS A 170 -6.24 12.27 19.52
CA LYS A 170 -7.23 13.28 19.05
C LYS A 170 -6.73 14.73 19.19
N HIS A 171 -5.92 15.04 20.20
CA HIS A 171 -5.29 16.36 20.37
C HIS A 171 -4.23 16.69 19.32
N TRP A 172 -3.60 15.67 18.69
CA TRP A 172 -2.73 15.86 17.53
C TRP A 172 -3.53 15.93 16.24
N SER A 173 -4.64 15.20 16.10
CA SER A 173 -5.50 15.34 14.91
C SER A 173 -6.00 16.79 14.74
N SER A 174 -6.24 17.52 15.84
CA SER A 174 -6.64 18.93 15.78
C SER A 174 -5.46 19.93 15.69
N LYS A 175 -4.22 19.50 15.97
CA LYS A 175 -3.00 20.35 15.95
C LYS A 175 -1.98 19.99 14.86
N LEU A 176 -2.17 18.89 14.13
CA LEU A 176 -1.48 18.59 12.89
C LEU A 176 -2.03 19.51 11.79
N PHE A 177 -1.87 20.82 12.00
CA PHE A 177 -2.29 21.93 11.14
C PHE A 177 -1.81 21.76 9.69
N PHE A 178 -0.76 20.97 9.50
CA PHE A 178 -0.21 20.62 8.19
C PHE A 178 -1.05 19.56 7.43
N LEU A 179 -1.64 18.57 8.10
CA LEU A 179 -2.42 17.53 7.43
C LEU A 179 -3.85 17.98 7.10
N ASP A 180 -4.40 18.92 7.87
CA ASP A 180 -5.69 19.57 7.58
C ASP A 180 -5.61 20.67 6.53
N ASN A 181 -4.41 20.95 5.99
CA ASN A 181 -4.23 21.92 4.93
C ASN A 181 -4.98 21.46 3.65
N PRO A 182 -5.66 22.37 2.93
CA PRO A 182 -6.36 22.04 1.68
C PRO A 182 -5.49 21.31 0.64
N ALA A 183 -4.19 21.61 0.56
CA ALA A 183 -3.27 20.94 -0.36
C ALA A 183 -3.05 19.45 0.00
N PHE A 184 -2.85 19.13 1.27
CA PHE A 184 -2.69 17.74 1.71
C PHE A 184 -4.00 16.96 1.61
N ARG A 185 -5.14 17.60 1.89
CA ARG A 185 -6.46 16.99 1.65
C ARG A 185 -6.68 16.73 0.15
N PHE A 186 -6.26 17.64 -0.71
CA PHE A 186 -6.30 17.45 -2.16
C PHE A 186 -5.44 16.26 -2.60
N LEU A 187 -4.18 16.20 -2.17
CA LEU A 187 -3.29 15.07 -2.46
C LEU A 187 -3.84 13.74 -1.92
N GLY A 188 -4.46 13.76 -0.74
CA GLY A 188 -5.16 12.60 -0.17
C GLY A 188 -6.30 12.12 -1.07
N LYS A 189 -7.12 13.03 -1.61
CA LYS A 189 -8.21 12.69 -2.54
C LYS A 189 -7.73 12.02 -3.83
N ILE A 190 -6.60 12.47 -4.38
CA ILE A 190 -6.06 11.91 -5.64
C ILE A 190 -5.00 10.83 -5.42
N SER A 191 -4.76 10.42 -4.15
CA SER A 191 -3.68 9.52 -3.77
C SER A 191 -3.75 8.16 -4.44
N TYR A 192 -4.96 7.63 -4.61
CA TYR A 192 -5.19 6.39 -5.34
C TYR A 192 -4.75 6.51 -6.81
N GLY A 193 -5.13 7.60 -7.50
CA GLY A 193 -4.66 7.88 -8.85
C GLY A 193 -3.13 7.98 -8.92
N ILE A 194 -2.51 8.71 -7.98
CA ILE A 194 -1.05 8.86 -7.94
C ILE A 194 -0.39 7.49 -7.81
N TYR A 195 -0.88 6.66 -6.89
CA TYR A 195 -0.40 5.29 -6.70
C TYR A 195 -0.48 4.45 -7.97
N LEU A 196 -1.49 4.64 -8.81
CA LEU A 196 -1.65 3.86 -10.03
C LEU A 196 -0.76 4.36 -11.17
N TYR A 197 -0.59 5.67 -11.29
CA TYR A 197 0.08 6.28 -12.44
C TYR A 197 1.59 6.56 -12.22
N HIS A 198 2.09 6.44 -10.99
CA HIS A 198 3.49 6.76 -10.68
C HIS A 198 4.54 5.85 -11.36
N LYS A 199 4.18 4.67 -11.87
CA LYS A 199 5.10 3.83 -12.68
C LYS A 199 4.85 3.99 -14.19
N PRO A 200 3.60 3.95 -14.69
CA PRO A 200 3.35 4.09 -16.11
C PRO A 200 3.79 5.43 -16.70
N ILE A 201 3.54 6.55 -16.01
CA ILE A 201 3.84 7.88 -16.55
C ILE A 201 5.34 8.08 -16.77
N PRO A 202 6.22 7.84 -15.78
CA PRO A 202 7.66 7.92 -16.00
C PRO A 202 8.13 7.00 -17.15
N PHE A 203 7.57 5.80 -17.25
CA PHE A 203 7.93 4.84 -18.31
C PHE A 203 7.57 5.38 -19.70
N PHE A 204 6.33 5.83 -19.91
CA PHE A 204 5.90 6.40 -21.18
C PHE A 204 6.64 7.70 -21.50
N LEU A 205 6.95 8.53 -20.49
CA LEU A 205 7.72 9.74 -20.67
C LEU A 205 9.14 9.43 -21.19
N ARG A 206 9.84 8.44 -20.62
CA ARG A 206 11.16 7.98 -21.11
C ARG A 206 11.09 7.42 -22.52
N TYR A 207 10.04 6.65 -22.81
CA TYR A 207 9.82 6.08 -24.12
C TYR A 207 9.58 7.17 -25.19
N ALA A 208 8.72 8.15 -24.89
CA ALA A 208 8.38 9.25 -25.78
C ALA A 208 9.56 10.19 -26.04
N THR A 209 10.40 10.45 -25.03
CA THR A 209 11.61 11.27 -25.21
C THR A 209 12.75 10.52 -25.89
N LYS A 210 12.56 9.25 -26.32
CA LYS A 210 13.62 8.39 -26.90
C LYS A 210 14.91 8.36 -26.05
N ASN A 211 14.78 8.44 -24.72
CA ASN A 211 15.90 8.62 -23.79
C ASN A 211 16.77 9.86 -24.04
N HIS A 212 16.27 10.92 -24.70
CA HIS A 212 16.96 12.21 -24.72
C HIS A 212 17.24 12.67 -23.29
N VAL A 213 18.46 13.17 -23.07
CA VAL A 213 19.04 13.47 -21.75
C VAL A 213 18.44 14.76 -21.21
N LEU A 214 17.17 14.71 -20.77
CA LEU A 214 16.71 15.66 -19.77
C LEU A 214 17.53 15.40 -18.49
N PRO A 215 17.99 16.44 -17.79
CA PRO A 215 18.54 16.27 -16.45
C PRO A 215 17.54 15.49 -15.58
N ASP A 216 18.02 14.54 -14.77
CA ASP A 216 17.17 13.68 -13.95
C ASP A 216 16.22 14.47 -13.04
N SER A 217 16.65 15.65 -12.57
CA SER A 217 15.82 16.56 -11.79
C SER A 217 14.61 17.07 -12.57
N VAL A 218 14.81 17.51 -13.80
CA VAL A 218 13.74 17.99 -14.70
C VAL A 218 12.78 16.86 -15.04
N TYR A 219 13.32 15.67 -15.33
CA TYR A 219 12.52 14.48 -15.58
C TYR A 219 11.64 14.11 -14.38
N CYS A 220 12.21 14.07 -13.17
CA CYS A 220 11.45 13.76 -11.94
C CYS A 220 10.34 14.77 -11.68
N ILE A 221 10.61 16.06 -11.82
CA ILE A 221 9.61 17.13 -11.64
C ILE A 221 8.49 16.98 -12.69
N LEU A 222 8.85 16.79 -13.95
CA LEU A 222 7.88 16.65 -15.04
C LEU A 222 7.02 15.39 -14.88
N ALA A 223 7.65 14.25 -14.58
CA ALA A 223 6.94 13.01 -14.34
C ALA A 223 5.99 13.10 -13.15
N PHE A 224 6.42 13.73 -12.06
CA PHE A 224 5.58 13.97 -10.88
C PHE A 224 4.41 14.91 -11.21
N ALA A 225 4.65 16.02 -11.91
CA ALA A 225 3.61 16.96 -12.32
C ALA A 225 2.56 16.30 -13.23
N ILE A 226 3.00 15.53 -14.24
CA ILE A 226 2.10 14.78 -15.12
C ILE A 226 1.32 13.73 -14.32
N THR A 227 1.97 13.06 -13.36
CA THR A 227 1.29 12.09 -12.47
C THR A 227 0.20 12.74 -11.65
N VAL A 228 0.48 13.86 -10.99
CA VAL A 228 -0.53 14.60 -10.22
C VAL A 228 -1.66 15.09 -11.12
N PHE A 229 -1.34 15.62 -12.31
CA PHE A 229 -2.35 16.13 -13.25
C PHE A 229 -3.28 15.02 -13.77
N ILE A 230 -2.72 13.90 -14.24
CA ILE A 230 -3.50 12.75 -14.72
C ILE A 230 -4.32 12.14 -13.58
N SER A 231 -3.75 12.04 -12.38
CA SER A 231 -4.47 11.54 -11.19
C SER A 231 -5.64 12.43 -10.82
N TRP A 232 -5.47 13.75 -10.87
CA TRP A 232 -6.54 14.72 -10.65
C TRP A 232 -7.63 14.65 -11.72
N LEU A 233 -7.25 14.53 -12.98
CA LEU A 233 -8.21 14.38 -14.09
C LEU A 233 -9.00 13.08 -13.94
N SER A 234 -8.33 11.98 -13.62
CA SER A 234 -8.94 10.67 -13.34
C SER A 234 -9.91 10.74 -12.17
N TYR A 235 -9.53 11.40 -11.08
CA TYR A 235 -10.38 11.60 -9.91
C TYR A 235 -11.64 12.40 -10.28
N THR A 236 -11.48 13.49 -11.03
CA THR A 236 -12.58 14.39 -11.38
C THR A 236 -13.58 13.72 -12.32
N ILE A 237 -13.10 13.00 -13.33
CA ILE A 237 -13.95 12.38 -14.37
C ILE A 237 -14.60 11.08 -13.87
N PHE A 238 -13.80 10.18 -13.27
CA PHE A 238 -14.28 8.84 -12.93
C PHE A 238 -14.63 8.73 -11.45
N GLU A 239 -13.68 9.04 -10.57
CA GLU A 239 -13.82 8.72 -9.15
C GLU A 239 -14.92 9.54 -8.47
N SER A 240 -15.02 10.83 -8.79
CA SER A 240 -16.04 11.71 -8.24
C SER A 240 -17.46 11.29 -8.62
N PHE A 241 -17.63 10.67 -9.80
CA PHE A 241 -18.90 10.13 -10.26
C PHE A 241 -19.32 8.91 -9.42
N PHE A 242 -18.42 7.94 -9.23
CA PHE A 242 -18.71 6.74 -8.42
C PHE A 242 -18.92 7.06 -6.94
N LEU A 243 -18.16 8.01 -6.39
CA LEU A 243 -18.33 8.44 -4.99
C LEU A 243 -19.69 9.10 -4.73
N LYS A 244 -20.22 9.88 -5.69
CA LYS A 244 -21.56 10.47 -5.60
C LYS A 244 -22.68 9.41 -5.61
N MET A 245 -22.47 8.29 -6.30
CA MET A 245 -23.44 7.20 -6.28
C MET A 245 -23.48 6.49 -4.92
N LYS A 246 -22.35 6.41 -4.20
CA LYS A 246 -22.28 5.79 -2.88
C LYS A 246 -23.10 6.52 -1.81
N THR A 247 -23.16 7.86 -1.88
CA THR A 247 -23.96 8.68 -0.95
C THR A 247 -25.48 8.57 -1.17
N SER A 248 -25.93 7.93 -2.25
CA SER A 248 -27.36 7.67 -2.49
C SER A 248 -27.88 6.40 -1.78
N PHE A 249 -27.00 5.61 -1.15
CA PHE A 249 -27.33 4.34 -0.48
C PHE A 249 -27.07 4.36 1.04
N GLN A 250 -26.85 5.55 1.61
CA GLN A 250 -26.81 5.78 3.07
C GLN A 250 -28.00 6.63 3.46
#